data_AF-D7SWQ2-F1
#
_entry.id   AF-D7SWQ2-F1
#
_cell.length_a   1.000
_cell.length_b   1.000
_cell.length_c   1.000
_cell.angle_alpha   90.00
_cell.angle_beta   90.00
_cell.angle_gamma   90.00
#
_symmetry.space_group_name_H-M   'P 1'
#
loop_
_entity.id
_entity.type
_entity.pdbx_description
1 polymer ?
#
loop_
_entity_poly.entity_id
_entity_poly.type
_entity_poly.pdbx_seq_one_letter_code
_entity_poly.pdbx_strand_id
1 'polypeptide(L)' 'MNVVRCPNLRKLPFDSNIKISKNLEEIKGEQEWWAELEWEDQTIKHNRTPYFKPQDW' A
#
# COMPACT_ATOMS: atom_id res chain seq x y z
N MET A 1 8.06 11.57 7.17
CA MET A 1 6.64 11.93 7.38
C MET A 1 5.85 10.64 7.26
N ASN A 2 5.11 10.26 8.30
CA ASN A 2 4.36 8.99 8.34
C ASN A 2 2.86 9.29 8.31
N VAL A 3 2.13 8.56 7.47
CA VAL A 3 0.67 8.54 7.49
C VAL A 3 0.27 7.25 8.20
N VAL A 4 -0.46 7.35 9.31
CA VAL A 4 -0.80 6.19 10.16
C VAL A 4 -2.28 6.21 10.54
N ARG A 5 -2.84 5.04 10.83
CA ARG A 5 -4.23 4.85 11.30
C ARG A 5 -5.28 5.41 10.32
N CYS A 6 -5.21 5.00 9.06
CA CYS A 6 -6.17 5.38 8.04
C CYS A 6 -7.04 4.19 7.61
N PRO A 7 -7.96 3.71 8.46
CA PRO A 7 -8.72 2.48 8.20
C PRO A 7 -9.63 2.57 6.97
N ASN A 8 -10.10 3.77 6.61
CA ASN A 8 -10.96 3.99 5.45
C ASN A 8 -10.17 4.30 4.16
N LEU A 9 -8.84 4.28 4.19
CA LEU A 9 -8.03 4.55 3.02
C LEU A 9 -8.05 3.34 2.10
N ARG A 10 -8.89 3.38 1.07
CA ARG A 10 -9.04 2.31 0.07
C ARG A 10 -8.12 2.48 -1.14
N LYS A 11 -7.58 3.68 -1.37
CA LYS A 11 -6.65 3.98 -2.47
C LYS A 11 -5.39 4.59 -1.91
N LEU A 12 -4.24 4.13 -2.40
CA LEU A 12 -2.97 4.65 -1.91
C LEU A 12 -2.59 5.87 -2.75
N PRO A 13 -2.04 6.96 -2.19
CA PRO A 13 -1.67 8.14 -2.98
C PRO A 13 -0.55 7.90 -4.02
N PHE A 14 -0.05 6.67 -4.11
CA PHE A 14 0.96 6.21 -5.05
C PHE A 14 0.51 4.94 -5.81
N ASP A 15 -0.78 4.60 -5.79
CA ASP A 15 -1.34 3.47 -6.55
C ASP A 15 -1.45 3.71 -8.06
N SER A 16 -0.96 4.83 -8.57
CA SER A 16 -0.80 5.07 -10.00
C SER A 16 0.50 4.46 -10.52
N ASN A 17 0.57 4.21 -11.84
CA ASN A 17 1.72 3.64 -12.58
C ASN A 17 3.01 4.50 -12.50
N ILE A 18 3.04 5.46 -11.57
CA ILE A 18 4.21 6.21 -11.17
C ILE A 18 5.21 5.19 -10.62
N LYS A 19 6.34 5.05 -11.34
CA LYS A 19 7.56 4.39 -10.84
C LYS A 19 7.69 4.74 -9.38
N ILE A 20 7.46 3.76 -8.51
CA ILE A 20 7.63 3.89 -7.07
C ILE A 20 8.89 4.73 -6.89
N SER A 21 8.71 5.96 -6.41
CA SER A 21 9.86 6.83 -6.14
C SER A 21 10.83 5.99 -5.34
N LYS A 22 12.12 6.01 -5.67
CA LYS A 22 13.19 5.15 -5.12
C LYS A 22 13.30 5.12 -3.58
N ASN A 23 12.38 5.79 -2.89
CA ASN A 23 12.31 6.06 -1.47
C ASN A 23 11.13 5.34 -0.77
N LEU A 24 10.31 4.52 -1.44
CA LEU A 24 9.34 3.67 -0.72
C LEU A 24 10.09 2.50 -0.07
N GLU A 25 10.20 2.54 1.24
CA GLU A 25 10.87 1.49 2.01
C GLU A 25 9.90 0.37 2.39
N GLU A 26 8.73 0.72 2.94
CA GLU A 26 7.74 -0.26 3.41
C GLU A 26 6.32 0.33 3.45
N ILE A 27 5.33 -0.56 3.41
CA ILE A 27 3.92 -0.28 3.67
C ILE A 27 3.50 -1.18 4.84
N LYS A 28 3.02 -0.58 5.93
CA LYS A 28 2.57 -1.29 7.13
C LYS A 28 1.07 -1.13 7.31
N GLY A 29 0.40 -2.22 7.64
CA GLY A 29 -1.03 -2.22 7.93
C GLY A 29 -1.56 -3.64 8.14
N GLU A 30 -2.83 -3.72 8.52
CA GLU A 30 -3.53 -4.98 8.69
C GLU A 30 -3.67 -5.72 7.34
N GLN A 31 -3.64 -7.05 7.38
CA GLN A 31 -3.78 -7.85 6.17
C GLN A 31 -5.16 -7.67 5.51
N GLU A 32 -6.20 -7.50 6.33
CA GLU A 32 -7.57 -7.21 5.87
C GLU A 32 -7.62 -5.87 5.13
N TRP A 33 -7.06 -4.81 5.72
CA TRP A 33 -6.93 -3.51 5.07
C TRP A 33 -6.22 -3.61 3.71
N TRP A 34 -5.09 -4.34 3.63
CA TRP A 34 -4.36 -4.53 2.38
C TRP A 34 -5.18 -5.28 1.31
N ALA A 35 -6.00 -6.23 1.73
CA ALA A 35 -6.88 -6.98 0.84
C ALA A 35 -8.05 -6.14 0.30
N GLU A 36 -8.52 -5.16 1.07
CA GLU A 36 -9.61 -4.24 0.72
C GLU A 36 -9.19 -3.03 -0.13
N LEU A 37 -7.88 -2.83 -0.35
CA LEU A 37 -7.38 -1.75 -1.21
C LEU A 37 -7.90 -1.91 -2.66
N GLU A 38 -8.43 -0.81 -3.19
CA GLU A 38 -8.87 -0.65 -4.57
C GLU A 38 -7.67 -0.28 -5.46
N TRP A 39 -7.05 -1.30 -6.03
CA TRP A 39 -5.92 -1.11 -6.95
C TRP A 39 -6.38 -0.67 -8.35
N GLU A 40 -5.69 0.30 -8.95
CA GLU A 40 -5.95 0.71 -10.35
C GLU A 40 -5.64 -0.42 -11.34
N ASP A 41 -4.60 -1.22 -11.06
CA ASP A 41 -4.17 -2.37 -11.87
C ASP A 41 -3.60 -3.47 -10.93
N GLN A 42 -3.88 -4.74 -11.23
CA GLN A 42 -3.29 -5.88 -10.51
C GLN A 42 -1.76 -5.91 -10.58
N THR A 43 -1.18 -5.38 -11.66
CA THR A 43 0.26 -5.18 -11.81
C THR A 43 0.81 -4.27 -10.71
N ILE A 44 0.05 -3.26 -10.30
CA ILE A 44 0.46 -2.34 -9.22
C ILE A 44 0.44 -3.06 -7.90
N LYS A 45 -0.62 -3.83 -7.59
CA LYS A 45 -0.66 -4.70 -6.42
C LYS A 45 0.55 -5.63 -6.36
N HIS A 46 0.87 -6.29 -7.48
CA HIS A 46 2.01 -7.20 -7.58
C HIS A 46 3.33 -6.48 -7.30
N ASN A 47 3.56 -5.31 -7.91
CA ASN A 47 4.76 -4.50 -7.70
C ASN A 47 4.88 -3.95 -6.26
N ARG A 48 3.77 -3.80 -5.55
CA ARG A 48 3.72 -3.25 -4.18
C ARG A 48 3.81 -4.34 -3.11
N THR A 49 3.43 -5.57 -3.42
CA THR A 49 3.45 -6.72 -2.49
C THR A 49 4.81 -6.93 -1.81
N PRO A 50 5.98 -6.79 -2.48
CA PRO A 50 7.28 -6.91 -1.82
C PRO A 50 7.54 -5.90 -0.70
N TYR A 51 6.88 -4.74 -0.75
CA TYR A 51 7.02 -3.65 0.23
C TYR A 51 6.02 -3.76 1.38
N PHE A 52 4.98 -4.58 1.25
CA PHE A 52 3.98 -4.75 2.28
C PHE A 52 4.52 -5.60 3.45
N LYS A 53 4.38 -5.07 4.66
CA LYS A 53 4.70 -5.73 5.92
C LYS A 53 3.42 -5.76 6.76
N PRO A 54 2.76 -6.92 6.90
CA PRO A 54 1.60 -7.02 7.76
C PRO A 54 2.01 -6.63 9.19
N GLN A 55 1.18 -5.83 9.83
CA GLN A 55 1.38 -5.41 11.20
C GLN A 55 0.07 -5.60 11.95
N ASP A 56 0.09 -6.52 12.92
CA ASP A 56 -0.97 -6.64 13.90
C ASP A 56 -0.80 -5.49 14.92
N TRP A 57 -1.87 -4.74 15.16
CA TRP A 57 -1.90 -3.64 16.15
C TRP A 57 -2.50 -4.09 17.48
#